data_AF-A0A9E7RRW2-F1
#
_entry.id   AF-A0A9E7RRW2-F1
#
_cell.length_a   1.000
_cell.length_b   1.000
_cell.length_c   1.000
_cell.angle_alpha   90.00
_cell.angle_beta   90.00
_cell.angle_gamma   90.00
#
_symmetry.space_group_name_H-M   'P 1'
#
loop_
_entity.id
_entity.type
_entity.pdbx_description
1 polymer ?
#
loop_
_entity_poly.entity_id
_entity_poly.type
_entity_poly.pdbx_seq_one_letter_code
_entity_poly.pdbx_strand_id
1 'polypeptide(L)'
;MQGLRGIISHYRKLSDREIMAETSNGILMGPRKPLKDKIEFKDLMKPERNFFSESEHDADYVSSFRFGHFNIPDIIAGSARGVSYIGGMNLGSGLIREGLVDDLESLRDFMVEKKLGILDVVSREEDEHLRMDVRVYECIECSGLPNIGRPICFFEAGIISGALSEILGLRVDAYERRCWTNGYSFCQFDVVAEP
;
A
#
# COMPACT_ATOMS: atom_id res chain seq x y z
N MET A 1 -22.58 1.54 -11.69
CA MET A 1 -21.27 1.11 -11.16
C MET A 1 -20.19 1.52 -12.14
N GLN A 2 -19.29 2.43 -11.76
CA GLN A 2 -18.06 2.64 -12.54
C GLN A 2 -17.24 1.35 -12.44
N GLY A 3 -16.77 0.80 -13.56
CA GLY A 3 -15.87 -0.35 -13.52
C GLY A 3 -14.55 0.00 -12.83
N LEU A 4 -13.80 -1.01 -12.36
CA LEU A 4 -12.51 -0.86 -11.65
C LEU A 4 -11.54 0.11 -12.34
N ARG A 5 -11.52 0.11 -13.68
CA ARG A 5 -10.72 1.06 -14.48
C ARG A 5 -11.06 2.53 -14.23
N GLY A 6 -12.35 2.86 -14.04
CA GLY A 6 -12.81 4.21 -13.74
C GLY A 6 -12.34 4.68 -12.37
N ILE A 7 -12.39 3.79 -11.38
CA ILE A 7 -11.90 4.04 -10.02
C ILE A 7 -10.39 4.26 -10.01
N ILE A 8 -9.63 3.40 -10.69
CA ILE A 8 -8.17 3.57 -10.84
C ILE A 8 -7.85 4.91 -11.51
N SER A 9 -8.57 5.28 -12.58
CA SER A 9 -8.36 6.58 -13.25
C SER A 9 -8.63 7.76 -12.33
N HIS A 10 -9.65 7.68 -11.47
CA HIS A 10 -9.92 8.69 -10.46
C HIS A 10 -8.75 8.81 -9.46
N TYR A 11 -8.28 7.69 -8.93
CA TYR A 11 -7.19 7.67 -7.96
C TYR A 11 -5.83 8.09 -8.52
N ARG A 12 -5.52 7.77 -9.79
CA ARG A 12 -4.33 8.29 -10.48
C ARG A 12 -4.35 9.82 -10.53
N LYS A 13 -5.47 10.42 -10.94
CA LYS A 13 -5.61 11.89 -10.98
C LYS A 13 -5.43 12.54 -9.60
N LEU A 14 -5.94 11.89 -8.55
CA LEU A 14 -5.77 12.37 -7.18
C LEU A 14 -4.31 12.29 -6.75
N SER A 15 -3.70 11.10 -6.84
CA SER A 15 -2.32 10.86 -6.45
C SER A 15 -1.32 11.72 -7.23
N ASP A 16 -1.49 11.89 -8.55
CA ASP A 16 -0.63 12.75 -9.36
C ASP A 16 -0.72 14.22 -8.92
N ARG A 17 -1.92 14.70 -8.58
CA ARG A 17 -2.09 16.06 -8.03
C ARG A 17 -1.38 16.21 -6.69
N GLU A 18 -1.46 15.22 -5.82
CA GLU A 18 -0.79 15.23 -4.53
C GLU A 18 0.73 15.25 -4.67
N ILE A 19 1.27 14.46 -5.61
CA ILE A 19 2.70 14.40 -5.92
C ILE A 19 3.18 15.73 -6.51
N MET A 20 2.43 16.31 -7.47
CA MET A 20 2.76 17.61 -8.05
C MET A 20 2.81 18.72 -6.99
N ALA A 21 1.94 18.65 -5.97
CA ALA A 21 1.93 19.60 -4.87
C ALA A 21 3.15 19.51 -3.93
N GLU A 22 3.99 18.47 -4.05
CA GLU A 22 5.24 18.36 -3.29
C GLU A 22 6.33 19.29 -3.80
N THR A 23 6.23 19.83 -5.01
CA THR A 23 7.25 20.71 -5.56
C THR A 23 6.65 22.08 -5.84
N SER A 24 7.21 23.12 -5.22
CA SER A 24 6.84 24.51 -5.51
C SER A 24 8.07 25.27 -5.96
N ASN A 25 8.07 25.79 -7.20
CA ASN A 25 9.21 26.49 -7.81
C ASN A 25 10.54 25.69 -7.78
N GLY A 26 10.47 24.37 -7.95
CA GLY A 26 11.64 23.48 -7.91
C GLY A 26 12.14 23.12 -6.50
N ILE A 27 11.47 23.59 -5.45
CA ILE A 27 11.77 23.24 -4.05
C ILE A 27 10.85 22.09 -3.62
N LEU A 28 11.45 21.01 -3.13
CA LEU A 28 10.73 19.91 -2.49
C LEU A 28 10.15 20.38 -1.15
N MET A 29 8.82 20.38 -1.06
CA MET A 29 8.00 20.74 0.09
C MET A 29 7.61 19.51 0.94
N GLY A 30 7.82 18.29 0.43
CA GLY A 30 7.47 17.04 1.10
C GLY A 30 8.60 16.44 1.96
N PRO A 31 8.30 15.44 2.82
CA PRO A 31 6.95 14.94 3.15
C PRO A 31 6.14 15.96 3.97
N ARG A 32 4.81 15.88 3.87
CA ARG A 32 3.89 16.81 4.55
C ARG A 32 4.09 16.73 6.07
N LYS A 33 4.07 17.89 6.75
CA LYS A 33 4.33 17.97 8.19
C LYS A 33 3.39 17.05 8.99
N PRO A 34 3.91 16.28 9.98
CA PRO A 34 3.08 15.43 10.82
C PRO A 34 1.98 16.24 11.50
N LEU A 35 0.79 15.66 11.59
CA LEU A 35 -0.34 16.22 12.36
C LEU A 35 -0.42 15.60 13.76
N LYS A 36 0.27 14.49 13.98
CA LYS A 36 0.26 13.72 15.22
C LYS A 36 1.58 12.95 15.39
N ASP A 37 1.93 12.60 16.62
CA ASP A 37 3.18 11.85 16.89
C ASP A 37 3.01 10.33 16.73
N LYS A 38 1.82 9.80 17.00
CA LYS A 38 1.53 8.36 16.98
C LYS A 38 0.09 8.04 16.64
N ILE A 39 -0.15 6.83 16.14
CA ILE A 39 -1.49 6.26 15.94
C ILE A 39 -2.01 5.78 17.29
N GLU A 40 -3.29 6.04 17.58
CA GLU A 40 -4.01 5.57 18.76
C GLU A 40 -5.13 4.60 18.33
N PHE A 41 -5.59 3.73 19.24
CA PHE A 41 -6.65 2.76 18.93
C PHE A 41 -7.93 3.39 18.34
N LYS A 42 -8.31 4.60 18.77
CA LYS A 42 -9.46 5.32 18.22
C LYS A 42 -9.32 5.67 16.73
N ASP A 43 -8.08 5.82 16.25
CA ASP A 43 -7.81 6.13 14.84
C ASP A 43 -8.00 4.88 13.95
N LEU A 44 -7.87 3.68 14.53
CA LEU A 44 -8.01 2.41 13.80
C LEU A 44 -9.47 2.09 13.42
N MET A 45 -10.42 2.74 14.09
CA MET A 45 -11.86 2.44 14.01
C MET A 45 -12.58 3.02 12.80
N LYS A 46 -11.98 4.00 12.13
CA LYS A 46 -12.64 4.80 11.09
C LYS A 46 -11.78 4.87 9.84
N PRO A 47 -11.78 3.82 9.01
CA PRO A 47 -11.10 3.86 7.72
C PRO A 47 -11.83 4.81 6.76
N GLU A 48 -11.07 5.39 5.82
CA GLU A 48 -11.63 6.17 4.71
C GLU A 48 -11.40 5.41 3.41
N ARG A 49 -12.44 4.74 2.89
CA ARG A 49 -12.38 3.85 1.71
C ARG A 49 -13.59 4.03 0.82
N ASN A 50 -13.55 4.99 -0.11
CA ASN A 50 -14.72 5.37 -0.90
C ASN A 50 -15.34 4.19 -1.68
N PHE A 51 -14.52 3.41 -2.37
CA PHE A 51 -14.93 2.25 -3.15
C PHE A 51 -15.37 1.10 -2.25
N PHE A 52 -14.58 0.73 -1.23
CA PHE A 52 -14.93 -0.42 -0.39
C PHE A 52 -16.06 -0.14 0.61
N SER A 53 -16.33 1.14 0.95
CA SER A 53 -17.42 1.52 1.85
C SER A 53 -18.82 1.18 1.34
N GLU A 54 -18.98 0.95 0.03
CA GLU A 54 -20.23 0.43 -0.55
C GLU A 54 -20.51 -1.02 -0.12
N SER A 55 -19.48 -1.75 0.31
CA SER A 55 -19.60 -3.12 0.76
C SER A 55 -19.99 -3.19 2.24
N GLU A 56 -20.88 -4.14 2.56
CA GLU A 56 -21.31 -4.38 3.93
C GLU A 56 -20.10 -4.65 4.85
N HIS A 57 -20.14 -4.07 6.05
CA HIS A 57 -19.15 -4.24 7.12
C HIS A 57 -17.70 -3.88 6.78
N ASP A 58 -17.42 -3.07 5.74
CA ASP A 58 -16.02 -2.69 5.43
C ASP A 58 -15.30 -2.02 6.62
N ALA A 59 -15.97 -1.09 7.31
CA ALA A 59 -15.39 -0.42 8.47
C ALA A 59 -15.03 -1.40 9.61
N ASP A 60 -15.91 -2.35 9.91
CA ASP A 60 -15.68 -3.37 10.96
C ASP A 60 -14.57 -4.35 10.55
N TYR A 61 -14.55 -4.73 9.27
CA TYR A 61 -13.53 -5.59 8.67
C TYR A 61 -12.14 -4.97 8.79
N VAL A 62 -12.00 -3.72 8.35
CA VAL A 62 -10.72 -2.99 8.41
C VAL A 62 -10.29 -2.75 9.86
N SER A 63 -11.22 -2.36 10.74
CA SER A 63 -10.91 -2.13 12.15
C SER A 63 -10.43 -3.41 12.83
N SER A 64 -11.08 -4.54 12.55
CA SER A 64 -10.69 -5.86 13.08
C SER A 64 -9.30 -6.27 12.61
N PHE A 65 -8.99 -6.08 11.32
CA PHE A 65 -7.65 -6.30 10.79
C PHE A 65 -6.62 -5.42 11.50
N ARG A 66 -6.88 -4.11 11.59
CA ARG A 66 -5.98 -3.13 12.22
C ARG A 66 -5.75 -3.39 13.69
N PHE A 67 -6.75 -3.90 14.42
CA PHE A 67 -6.59 -4.32 15.80
C PHE A 67 -5.66 -5.51 15.95
N GLY A 68 -5.71 -6.48 15.04
CA GLY A 68 -4.72 -7.56 15.00
C GLY A 68 -3.33 -7.04 14.63
N HIS A 69 -3.27 -6.11 13.67
CA HIS A 69 -2.02 -5.66 13.07
C HIS A 69 -1.24 -4.65 13.92
N PHE A 70 -1.92 -3.69 14.55
CA PHE A 70 -1.31 -2.58 15.30
C PHE A 70 -1.37 -2.73 16.83
N ASN A 71 -1.72 -3.90 17.36
CA ASN A 71 -1.72 -4.15 18.82
C ASN A 71 -0.33 -4.42 19.43
N ILE A 72 0.74 -4.22 18.65
CA ILE A 72 2.10 -4.59 19.03
C ILE A 72 2.67 -3.56 20.03
N PRO A 73 3.19 -4.00 21.19
CA PRO A 73 3.79 -3.09 22.17
C PRO A 73 4.97 -2.27 21.61
N ASP A 74 5.09 -1.02 22.06
CA ASP A 74 6.13 -0.07 21.60
C ASP A 74 7.56 -0.64 21.65
N ILE A 75 7.85 -1.48 22.65
CA ILE A 75 9.18 -2.11 22.84
C ILE A 75 9.62 -3.02 21.68
N ILE A 76 8.68 -3.62 20.95
CA ILE A 76 8.95 -4.50 19.80
C ILE A 76 8.40 -3.94 18.47
N ALA A 77 7.80 -2.75 18.49
CA ALA A 77 7.20 -2.13 17.31
C ALA A 77 8.22 -1.87 16.17
N GLY A 78 9.51 -1.75 16.48
CA GLY A 78 10.57 -1.68 15.47
C GLY A 78 10.73 -2.99 14.69
N SER A 79 10.78 -4.12 15.39
CA SER A 79 10.90 -5.46 14.79
C SER A 79 9.62 -5.89 14.06
N ALA A 80 8.46 -5.39 14.50
CA ALA A 80 7.17 -5.65 13.87
C ALA A 80 7.11 -5.26 12.39
N ARG A 81 7.85 -4.23 11.98
CA ARG A 81 7.90 -3.78 10.56
C ARG A 81 8.45 -4.88 9.66
N GLY A 82 9.57 -5.49 10.07
CA GLY A 82 10.17 -6.60 9.35
C GLY A 82 9.27 -7.83 9.33
N VAL A 83 8.63 -8.15 10.46
CA VAL A 83 7.66 -9.26 10.53
C VAL A 83 6.48 -9.04 9.58
N SER A 84 5.94 -7.83 9.51
CA SER A 84 4.82 -7.48 8.62
C SER A 84 5.24 -7.58 7.15
N TYR A 85 6.43 -7.10 6.80
CA TYR A 85 7.00 -7.25 5.46
C TYR A 85 7.16 -8.73 5.07
N ILE A 86 7.76 -9.55 5.93
CA ILE A 86 7.92 -10.99 5.66
C ILE A 86 6.57 -11.70 5.59
N GLY A 87 5.61 -11.32 6.45
CA GLY A 87 4.24 -11.83 6.39
C GLY A 87 3.56 -11.52 5.05
N GLY A 88 3.71 -10.29 4.56
CA GLY A 88 3.23 -9.87 3.25
C GLY A 88 3.92 -10.62 2.11
N MET A 89 5.25 -10.75 2.19
CA MET A 89 6.06 -11.47 1.19
C MET A 89 5.65 -12.93 1.08
N ASN A 90 5.45 -13.61 2.21
CA ASN A 90 4.97 -14.98 2.24
C ASN A 90 3.56 -15.11 1.62
N LEU A 91 2.66 -14.17 1.90
CA LEU A 91 1.35 -14.15 1.27
C LEU A 91 1.47 -13.95 -0.24
N GLY A 92 2.19 -12.91 -0.68
CA GLY A 92 2.38 -12.60 -2.10
C GLY A 92 3.00 -13.76 -2.88
N SER A 93 4.10 -14.34 -2.39
CA SER A 93 4.74 -15.48 -3.04
C SER A 93 3.87 -16.74 -2.98
N GLY A 94 3.17 -16.98 -1.86
CA GLY A 94 2.28 -18.12 -1.68
C GLY A 94 1.14 -18.12 -2.69
N LEU A 95 0.51 -16.98 -2.94
CA LEU A 95 -0.57 -16.84 -3.93
C LEU A 95 -0.13 -17.26 -5.34
N ILE A 96 1.09 -16.91 -5.75
CA ILE A 96 1.65 -17.30 -7.05
C ILE A 96 1.97 -18.80 -7.07
N ARG A 97 2.69 -19.29 -6.06
CA ARG A 97 3.12 -20.70 -5.99
C ARG A 97 1.96 -21.69 -5.92
N GLU A 98 0.87 -21.29 -5.27
CA GLU A 98 -0.35 -22.09 -5.16
C GLU A 98 -1.28 -21.95 -6.37
N GLY A 99 -0.95 -21.09 -7.35
CA GLY A 99 -1.74 -20.89 -8.56
C GLY A 99 -3.07 -20.16 -8.30
N LEU A 100 -3.15 -19.36 -7.25
CA LEU A 100 -4.31 -18.51 -6.94
C LEU A 100 -4.28 -17.19 -7.73
N VAL A 101 -3.09 -16.78 -8.14
CA VAL A 101 -2.79 -15.56 -8.90
C VAL A 101 -1.64 -15.90 -9.85
N ASP A 102 -1.65 -15.34 -11.06
CA ASP A 102 -0.63 -15.63 -12.09
C ASP A 102 0.23 -14.40 -12.44
N ASP A 103 -0.31 -13.20 -12.25
CA ASP A 103 0.28 -11.93 -12.65
C ASP A 103 -0.18 -10.77 -11.76
N LEU A 104 0.29 -9.56 -12.06
CA LEU A 104 -0.10 -8.35 -11.31
C LEU A 104 -1.57 -7.97 -11.47
N GLU A 105 -2.22 -8.35 -12.58
CA GLU A 105 -3.64 -8.04 -12.78
C GLU A 105 -4.52 -8.93 -11.92
N SER A 106 -4.23 -10.23 -11.90
CA SER A 106 -4.88 -11.19 -11.00
C SER A 106 -4.54 -10.92 -9.54
N LEU A 107 -3.34 -10.39 -9.22
CA LEU A 107 -3.00 -9.98 -7.86
C LEU A 107 -3.86 -8.78 -7.42
N ARG A 108 -4.00 -7.78 -8.30
CA ARG A 108 -4.91 -6.65 -8.06
C ARG A 108 -6.33 -7.16 -7.82
N ASP A 109 -6.82 -8.03 -8.68
CA ASP A 109 -8.20 -8.52 -8.60
C ASP A 109 -8.41 -9.32 -7.30
N PHE A 110 -7.43 -10.13 -6.89
CA PHE A 110 -7.42 -10.80 -5.58
C PHE A 110 -7.44 -9.79 -4.42
N MET A 111 -6.57 -8.78 -4.43
CA MET A 111 -6.52 -7.76 -3.37
C MET A 111 -7.83 -6.96 -3.28
N VAL A 112 -8.46 -6.68 -4.42
CA VAL A 112 -9.78 -6.04 -4.49
C VAL A 112 -10.85 -6.97 -3.90
N GLU A 113 -10.88 -8.23 -4.32
CA GLU A 113 -11.84 -9.22 -3.81
C GLU A 113 -11.71 -9.40 -2.29
N LYS A 114 -10.47 -9.46 -1.78
CA LYS A 114 -10.18 -9.58 -0.35
C LYS A 114 -10.22 -8.26 0.40
N LYS A 115 -10.57 -7.14 -0.26
CA LYS A 115 -10.61 -5.80 0.34
C LYS A 115 -9.30 -5.39 1.02
N LEU A 116 -8.15 -5.82 0.51
CA LEU A 116 -6.83 -5.41 1.02
C LEU A 116 -6.42 -4.03 0.46
N GLY A 117 -6.89 -3.70 -0.73
CA GLY A 117 -6.60 -2.44 -1.40
C GLY A 117 -6.76 -2.58 -2.91
N ILE A 118 -6.58 -1.47 -3.63
CA ILE A 118 -6.64 -1.42 -5.09
C ILE A 118 -5.22 -1.23 -5.60
N LEU A 119 -4.58 -2.32 -6.02
CA LEU A 119 -3.24 -2.29 -6.60
C LEU A 119 -3.26 -1.72 -8.02
N ASP A 120 -2.30 -0.85 -8.32
CA ASP A 120 -2.19 -0.17 -9.61
C ASP A 120 -0.73 0.00 -10.00
N VAL A 121 -0.36 -0.51 -11.18
CA VAL A 121 0.97 -0.29 -11.76
C VAL A 121 0.92 0.97 -12.64
N VAL A 122 1.57 2.03 -12.17
CA VAL A 122 1.53 3.34 -12.81
C VAL A 122 2.60 3.46 -13.89
N SER A 123 3.81 3.02 -13.60
CA SER A 123 4.90 2.97 -14.57
C SER A 123 5.76 1.73 -14.37
N ARG A 124 6.42 1.33 -15.46
CA ARG A 124 7.39 0.25 -15.52
C ARG A 124 8.50 0.69 -16.46
N GLU A 125 9.71 0.69 -15.94
CA GLU A 125 10.93 1.06 -16.67
C GLU A 125 11.91 -0.11 -16.58
N GLU A 126 12.42 -0.52 -17.73
CA GLU A 126 13.40 -1.60 -17.84
C GLU A 126 14.66 -1.03 -18.49
N ASP A 127 15.68 -0.78 -17.67
CA ASP A 127 17.01 -0.38 -18.10
C ASP A 127 18.05 -1.46 -17.73
N GLU A 128 19.07 -1.10 -16.95
CA GLU A 128 19.96 -2.06 -16.27
C GLU A 128 19.23 -2.82 -15.15
N HIS A 129 18.17 -2.22 -14.58
CA HIS A 129 17.32 -2.81 -13.54
C HIS A 129 15.84 -2.61 -13.91
N LEU A 130 14.97 -3.49 -13.42
CA LEU A 130 13.53 -3.23 -13.48
C LEU A 130 13.15 -2.27 -12.36
N ARG A 131 12.51 -1.15 -12.71
CA ARG A 131 11.93 -0.19 -11.76
C ARG A 131 10.45 -0.01 -12.03
N MET A 132 9.62 0.03 -10.99
CA MET A 132 8.18 0.25 -11.12
C MET A 132 7.65 1.24 -10.06
N ASP A 133 6.72 2.09 -10.48
CA ASP A 133 5.84 2.86 -9.58
C ASP A 133 4.56 2.05 -9.38
N VAL A 134 4.44 1.41 -8.21
CA VAL A 134 3.25 0.65 -7.82
C VAL A 134 2.52 1.43 -6.74
N ARG A 135 1.22 1.62 -6.92
CA ARG A 135 0.36 2.32 -5.97
C ARG A 135 -0.70 1.37 -5.41
N VAL A 136 -1.07 1.57 -4.15
CA VAL A 136 -2.21 0.92 -3.53
C VAL A 136 -3.17 2.00 -3.02
N TYR A 137 -4.38 2.01 -3.56
CA TYR A 137 -5.45 2.90 -3.12
C TYR A 137 -6.35 2.20 -2.11
N GLU A 138 -6.93 2.97 -1.19
CA GLU A 138 -7.80 2.45 -0.12
C GLU A 138 -7.16 1.27 0.62
N CYS A 139 -5.87 1.40 0.94
CA CYS A 139 -5.07 0.38 1.62
C CYS A 139 -5.67 0.02 2.99
N ILE A 140 -5.81 -1.28 3.27
CA ILE A 140 -6.37 -1.79 4.52
C ILE A 140 -5.57 -1.33 5.74
N GLU A 141 -4.23 -1.24 5.64
CA GLU A 141 -3.37 -0.78 6.74
C GLU A 141 -3.58 0.70 7.06
N CYS A 142 -3.50 1.60 6.07
CA CYS A 142 -3.33 3.03 6.35
C CYS A 142 -4.50 3.96 5.96
N SER A 143 -5.44 3.54 5.11
CA SER A 143 -6.47 4.46 4.59
C SER A 143 -7.31 5.06 5.72
N GLY A 144 -7.40 6.39 5.78
CA GLY A 144 -8.04 7.13 6.88
C GLY A 144 -7.18 7.37 8.14
N LEU A 145 -5.96 6.86 8.20
CA LEU A 145 -5.09 7.09 9.37
C LEU A 145 -4.47 8.49 9.35
N PRO A 146 -4.21 9.08 10.54
CA PRO A 146 -3.63 10.41 10.64
C PRO A 146 -2.18 10.44 10.16
N ASN A 147 -1.76 11.59 9.63
CA ASN A 147 -0.37 11.84 9.28
C ASN A 147 0.53 11.87 10.54
N ILE A 148 1.35 10.83 10.70
CA ILE A 148 2.37 10.70 11.74
C ILE A 148 3.81 10.90 11.21
N GLY A 149 3.95 11.39 9.98
CA GLY A 149 5.22 11.73 9.37
C GLY A 149 6.02 10.59 8.75
N ARG A 150 5.48 9.37 8.69
CA ARG A 150 6.21 8.20 8.15
C ARG A 150 5.29 7.16 7.49
N PRO A 151 5.79 6.45 6.46
CA PRO A 151 5.11 5.29 5.89
C PRO A 151 4.99 4.13 6.89
N ILE A 152 3.98 3.27 6.71
CA ILE A 152 3.70 2.12 7.59
C ILE A 152 3.24 0.85 6.88
N CYS A 153 2.94 0.87 5.58
CA CYS A 153 2.34 -0.24 4.83
C CYS A 153 3.37 -1.29 4.44
N PHE A 154 4.02 -1.88 5.45
CA PHE A 154 5.03 -2.90 5.25
C PHE A 154 4.42 -4.21 4.76
N PHE A 155 3.17 -4.52 5.15
CA PHE A 155 2.49 -5.72 4.71
C PHE A 155 2.22 -5.67 3.20
N GLU A 156 1.68 -4.55 2.68
CA GLU A 156 1.47 -4.39 1.24
C GLU A 156 2.78 -4.36 0.44
N ALA A 157 3.83 -3.71 0.98
CA ALA A 157 5.17 -3.76 0.35
C ALA A 157 5.67 -5.20 0.22
N GLY A 158 5.46 -6.00 1.28
CA GLY A 158 5.76 -7.42 1.29
C GLY A 158 4.97 -8.18 0.23
N ILE A 159 3.64 -8.00 0.15
CA ILE A 159 2.79 -8.67 -0.86
C ILE A 159 3.32 -8.41 -2.27
N ILE A 160 3.61 -7.15 -2.59
CA ILE A 160 4.13 -6.72 -3.90
C ILE A 160 5.48 -7.38 -4.18
N SER A 161 6.43 -7.31 -3.23
CA SER A 161 7.76 -7.90 -3.35
C SER A 161 7.69 -9.43 -3.53
N GLY A 162 6.90 -10.12 -2.72
CA GLY A 162 6.77 -11.57 -2.75
C GLY A 162 6.14 -12.08 -4.05
N ALA A 163 5.04 -11.46 -4.48
CA ALA A 163 4.38 -11.84 -5.72
C ALA A 163 5.27 -11.57 -6.95
N LEU A 164 5.88 -10.38 -7.03
CA LEU A 164 6.74 -10.04 -8.17
C LEU A 164 8.02 -10.88 -8.23
N SER A 165 8.58 -11.26 -7.08
CA SER A 165 9.75 -12.13 -7.06
C SER A 165 9.45 -13.49 -7.69
N GLU A 166 8.26 -14.05 -7.43
CA GLU A 166 7.83 -15.30 -8.07
C GLU A 166 7.51 -15.12 -9.55
N ILE A 167 6.82 -14.03 -9.92
CA ILE A 167 6.43 -13.75 -11.32
C ILE A 167 7.68 -13.55 -12.20
N LEU A 168 8.68 -12.84 -11.70
CA LEU A 168 9.87 -12.45 -12.48
C LEU A 168 11.02 -13.45 -12.35
N GLY A 169 11.01 -14.31 -11.32
CA GLY A 169 12.14 -15.19 -11.00
C GLY A 169 13.39 -14.44 -10.53
N LEU A 170 13.21 -13.20 -10.06
CA LEU A 170 14.28 -12.30 -9.59
C LEU A 170 14.01 -11.87 -8.15
N ARG A 171 15.03 -11.37 -7.47
CA ARG A 171 14.82 -10.72 -6.17
C ARG A 171 14.19 -9.34 -6.40
N VAL A 172 13.00 -9.14 -5.83
CA VAL A 172 12.27 -7.86 -5.92
C VAL A 172 12.14 -7.24 -4.54
N ASP A 173 12.54 -5.98 -4.39
CA ASP A 173 12.36 -5.18 -3.18
C ASP A 173 11.35 -4.04 -3.46
N ALA A 174 10.44 -3.80 -2.51
CA ALA A 174 9.43 -2.74 -2.60
C ALA A 174 9.56 -1.78 -1.42
N TYR A 175 9.73 -0.49 -1.70
CA TYR A 175 9.93 0.55 -0.69
C TYR A 175 8.79 1.57 -0.68
N GLU A 176 8.07 1.68 0.44
CA GLU A 176 6.99 2.67 0.56
C GLU A 176 7.55 4.09 0.69
N ARG A 177 7.20 4.95 -0.26
CA ARG A 177 7.60 6.36 -0.30
C ARG A 177 6.51 7.31 0.19
N ARG A 178 5.26 7.02 -0.17
CA ARG A 178 4.08 7.85 0.12
C ARG A 178 3.00 6.97 0.73
N CYS A 179 2.29 7.51 1.70
CA CYS A 179 1.33 6.80 2.54
C CYS A 179 0.34 7.81 3.15
N TRP A 180 -0.79 7.33 3.65
CA TRP A 180 -1.68 8.14 4.49
C TRP A 180 -0.96 8.71 5.72
N THR A 181 -0.11 7.89 6.33
CA THR A 181 0.56 8.25 7.58
C THR A 181 1.79 9.13 7.41
N ASN A 182 2.18 9.48 6.17
CA ASN A 182 3.09 10.60 5.89
C ASN A 182 2.41 11.71 5.06
N GLY A 183 1.08 11.68 5.00
CA GLY A 183 0.25 12.80 4.61
C GLY A 183 -0.42 12.70 3.24
N TYR A 184 -0.30 11.61 2.50
CA TYR A 184 -0.96 11.41 1.20
C TYR A 184 -2.33 10.73 1.35
N SER A 185 -3.03 10.48 0.26
CA SER A 185 -4.28 9.71 0.24
C SER A 185 -4.14 8.35 -0.45
N PHE A 186 -2.91 7.85 -0.59
CA PHE A 186 -2.58 6.59 -1.24
C PHE A 186 -1.22 6.06 -0.74
N CYS A 187 -0.96 4.79 -0.99
CA CYS A 187 0.37 4.20 -0.82
C CYS A 187 1.10 4.20 -2.16
N GLN A 188 2.38 4.55 -2.15
CA GLN A 188 3.27 4.45 -3.30
C GLN A 188 4.51 3.65 -2.93
N PHE A 189 4.82 2.67 -3.75
CA PHE A 189 5.96 1.78 -3.61
C PHE A 189 6.89 1.94 -4.80
N ASP A 190 8.13 2.33 -4.51
CA ASP A 190 9.22 2.25 -5.47
C ASP A 190 9.70 0.79 -5.46
N VAL A 191 9.46 0.08 -6.56
CA VAL A 191 9.80 -1.34 -6.70
C VAL A 191 11.04 -1.48 -7.57
N VAL A 192 12.00 -2.28 -7.13
CA VAL A 192 13.24 -2.56 -7.85
C VAL A 192 13.45 -4.07 -7.91
N ALA A 193 13.76 -4.60 -9.09
CA ALA A 193 14.26 -5.98 -9.23
C ALA A 193 15.74 -5.96 -9.59
N GLU A 194 16.54 -6.71 -8.84
CA GLU A 194 17.96 -6.94 -9.14
C GLU A 194 18.07 -8.16 -10.08
N PRO A 195 18.79 -8.04 -11.21
CA PRO A 195 19.08 -9.16 -12.11
C PRO A 195 19.89 -10.31 -11.47
#